data_AF-A0A851HDD3-F1
#
_entry.id   AF-A0A851HDD3-F1
#
_cell.length_a   1.000
_cell.length_b   1.000
_cell.length_c   1.000
_cell.angle_alpha   90.00
_cell.angle_beta   90.00
_cell.angle_gamma   90.00
#
_symmetry.space_group_name_H-M   'P 1'
#
loop_
_entity.id
_entity.type
_entity.pdbx_description
1 polymer ?
#
loop_
_entity_poly.entity_id
_entity_poly.type
_entity_poly.pdbx_seq_one_letter_code
_entity_poly.pdbx_strand_id
1 'polypeptide(L)'
;MKINELIQVCFEHGLNGRDTDTCVKAIAVNFLEPAKPVVTIEMSKLADLLRMMRTADSAHAYVAGGVFHFNALFKHSKEFPAPRIYFMKGKDLLEVNKIGTYLQSNGITLPPVHDGHLATLLDDKDYPNRFQAWHARREEDVAPFRGLLDGRVKNTAVEKGMWLSSGGGCLVCGNKTELMSTTTLIAKSGLMIGLQLCEHHENETKDHTSLLNYIANKMGIPAPLLVDAKIHHHDNRTITISCEAIKVELDCTIEVKEKTITALRKSGFRIILRQDSLSDYAYNIQDPTKKQISRIDSANHHKVAYGPDHIHRSLTKSKKNKVESSFTYGFAIADLKIIRKLVEDAEANWEAAAVDKNDLNDNNSDSE
;
A
#
# COMPACT_ATOMS: atom_id res chain seq x y z
N MET A 1 4.02 -9.27 -4.80
CA MET A 1 5.37 -9.84 -4.73
C MET A 1 5.41 -10.88 -3.64
N LYS A 2 5.84 -12.09 -3.96
CA LYS A 2 6.11 -13.14 -2.96
C LYS A 2 7.47 -12.88 -2.31
N ILE A 3 7.66 -13.27 -1.05
CA ILE A 3 8.94 -13.08 -0.34
C ILE A 3 10.13 -13.69 -1.11
N ASN A 4 9.92 -14.84 -1.76
CA ASN A 4 10.96 -15.46 -2.57
C ASN A 4 11.40 -14.61 -3.78
N GLU A 5 10.50 -13.85 -4.40
CA GLU A 5 10.83 -12.94 -5.50
C GLU A 5 11.71 -11.79 -5.00
N LEU A 6 11.37 -11.20 -3.84
CA LEU A 6 12.19 -10.18 -3.20
C LEU A 6 13.61 -10.70 -2.93
N ILE A 7 13.73 -11.92 -2.40
CA ILE A 7 15.03 -12.52 -2.08
C ILE A 7 15.88 -12.68 -3.34
N GLN A 8 15.31 -13.14 -4.46
CA GLN A 8 16.05 -13.24 -5.73
C GLN A 8 16.56 -11.86 -6.17
N VAL A 9 15.71 -10.84 -6.13
CA VAL A 9 16.09 -9.46 -6.48
C VAL A 9 17.24 -8.97 -5.60
N CYS A 10 17.18 -9.20 -4.28
CA CYS A 10 18.27 -8.83 -3.37
C CYS A 10 19.60 -9.51 -3.78
N PHE A 11 19.54 -10.80 -4.12
CA PHE A 11 20.74 -11.55 -4.49
C PHE A 11 21.34 -11.15 -5.84
N GLU A 12 20.51 -10.88 -6.83
CA GLU A 12 20.93 -10.35 -8.14
C GLU A 12 21.69 -9.02 -7.99
N HIS A 13 21.44 -8.29 -6.91
CA HIS A 13 22.04 -6.97 -6.63
C HIS A 13 23.13 -7.00 -5.55
N GLY A 14 23.69 -8.18 -5.26
CA GLY A 14 24.88 -8.24 -4.42
C GLY A 14 24.63 -8.17 -2.90
N LEU A 15 23.38 -8.10 -2.43
CA LEU A 15 23.06 -8.09 -0.99
C LEU A 15 23.44 -9.40 -0.29
N ASN A 16 24.08 -9.34 0.88
CA ASN A 16 24.36 -10.55 1.66
C ASN A 16 23.07 -11.07 2.35
N GLY A 17 23.16 -12.17 3.11
CA GLY A 17 22.00 -12.74 3.77
C GLY A 17 21.33 -11.83 4.81
N ARG A 18 22.09 -10.98 5.52
CA ARG A 18 21.58 -10.04 6.53
C ARG A 18 20.89 -8.85 5.90
N ASP A 19 21.45 -8.31 4.81
CA ASP A 19 20.82 -7.23 4.07
C ASP A 19 19.51 -7.72 3.42
N THR A 20 19.54 -8.91 2.80
CA THR A 20 18.34 -9.56 2.27
C THR A 20 17.29 -9.79 3.36
N ASP A 21 17.68 -10.30 4.53
CA ASP A 21 16.76 -10.50 5.65
C ASP A 21 16.19 -9.17 6.17
N THR A 22 16.92 -8.06 6.06
CA THR A 22 16.42 -6.73 6.42
C THR A 22 15.29 -6.30 5.49
N CYS A 23 15.43 -6.52 4.17
CA CYS A 23 14.35 -6.31 3.21
C CYS A 23 13.15 -7.22 3.49
N VAL A 24 13.39 -8.50 3.82
CA VAL A 24 12.32 -9.45 4.16
C VAL A 24 11.57 -9.01 5.42
N LYS A 25 12.27 -8.62 6.48
CA LYS A 25 11.67 -8.10 7.73
C LYS A 25 10.72 -6.94 7.44
N ALA A 26 11.13 -5.99 6.60
CA ALA A 26 10.34 -4.81 6.27
C ALA A 26 8.97 -5.15 5.65
N ILE A 27 8.84 -6.28 4.95
CA ILE A 27 7.59 -6.74 4.35
C ILE A 27 6.87 -7.75 5.25
N ALA A 28 7.61 -8.65 5.89
CA ALA A 28 7.08 -9.78 6.65
C ALA A 28 6.27 -9.36 7.89
N VAL A 29 6.42 -8.11 8.35
CA VAL A 29 5.57 -7.51 9.40
C VAL A 29 4.08 -7.58 9.08
N ASN A 30 3.70 -7.71 7.80
CA ASN A 30 2.31 -7.81 7.37
C ASN A 30 1.74 -9.24 7.49
N PHE A 31 2.56 -10.24 7.84
CA PHE A 31 2.17 -11.65 7.88
C PHE A 31 2.38 -12.32 9.25
N LEU A 32 2.75 -11.55 10.28
CA LEU A 32 2.96 -12.08 11.61
C LEU A 32 1.62 -12.40 12.29
N GLU A 33 1.56 -13.56 12.93
CA GLU A 33 0.36 -14.05 13.62
C GLU A 33 0.72 -14.48 15.06
N PRO A 34 -0.19 -14.31 16.04
CA PRO A 34 0.06 -14.70 17.43
C PRO A 34 0.38 -16.20 17.60
N ALA A 35 -0.15 -17.04 16.71
CA ALA A 35 0.00 -18.50 16.78
C ALA A 35 1.22 -19.03 15.98
N LYS A 36 1.95 -18.16 15.27
CA LYS A 36 3.09 -18.55 14.42
C LYS A 36 4.38 -17.92 14.94
N PRO A 37 5.15 -18.61 15.80
CA PRO A 37 6.33 -18.04 16.46
C PRO A 37 7.53 -17.85 15.53
N VAL A 38 7.46 -18.33 14.29
CA VAL A 38 8.56 -18.30 13.33
C VAL A 38 8.03 -17.98 11.94
N VAL A 39 8.80 -17.19 11.19
CA VAL A 39 8.58 -16.98 9.76
C VAL A 39 9.49 -17.93 9.00
N THR A 40 8.92 -18.87 8.26
CA THR A 40 9.68 -19.86 7.50
C THR A 40 9.60 -19.56 6.00
N ILE A 41 10.75 -19.64 5.34
CA ILE A 41 10.90 -19.33 3.91
C ILE A 41 11.67 -20.47 3.26
N GLU A 42 10.99 -21.25 2.43
CA GLU A 42 11.62 -22.36 1.70
C GLU A 42 12.37 -21.83 0.48
N MET A 43 13.66 -22.16 0.42
CA MET A 43 14.63 -21.74 -0.58
C MET A 43 14.74 -22.82 -1.66
N SER A 44 14.66 -22.42 -2.93
CA SER A 44 14.73 -23.35 -4.07
C SER A 44 16.15 -23.57 -4.60
N LYS A 45 17.09 -22.66 -4.33
CA LYS A 45 18.47 -22.73 -4.81
C LYS A 45 19.45 -22.89 -3.64
N LEU A 46 20.41 -23.79 -3.78
CA LEU A 46 21.37 -24.10 -2.72
C LEU A 46 22.40 -22.98 -2.51
N ALA A 47 22.80 -22.30 -3.58
CA ALA A 47 23.67 -21.12 -3.52
C ALA A 47 23.03 -19.97 -2.74
N ASP A 48 21.72 -19.81 -2.87
CA ASP A 48 20.94 -18.80 -2.16
C ASP A 48 20.85 -19.10 -0.65
N LEU A 49 20.60 -20.36 -0.30
CA LEU A 49 20.62 -20.79 1.10
C LEU A 49 22.02 -20.60 1.72
N LEU A 50 23.08 -20.97 1.00
CA LEU A 50 24.47 -20.73 1.40
C LEU A 50 24.71 -19.24 1.69
N ARG A 51 24.22 -18.35 0.83
CA ARG A 51 24.34 -16.90 1.01
C ARG A 51 23.62 -16.39 2.25
N MET A 52 22.43 -16.94 2.56
CA MET A 52 21.75 -16.64 3.83
C MET A 52 22.55 -17.16 5.03
N MET A 53 23.07 -18.39 4.97
CA MET A 53 23.81 -19.01 6.07
C MET A 53 25.08 -18.25 6.46
N ARG A 54 25.78 -17.64 5.49
CA ARG A 54 27.03 -16.90 5.73
C ARG A 54 26.91 -15.73 6.71
N THR A 55 25.71 -15.17 6.86
CA THR A 55 25.44 -14.01 7.72
C THR A 55 24.24 -14.26 8.65
N ALA A 56 23.86 -15.53 8.83
CA ALA A 56 22.81 -15.93 9.76
C ALA A 56 23.33 -15.89 11.20
N ASP A 57 22.44 -15.72 12.18
CA ASP A 57 22.83 -15.82 13.59
C ASP A 57 23.11 -17.28 13.98
N SER A 58 22.56 -18.24 13.22
CA SER A 58 22.88 -19.66 13.32
C SER A 58 22.64 -20.34 11.97
N ALA A 59 23.57 -21.22 11.57
CA ALA A 59 23.35 -22.22 10.54
C ALA A 59 23.33 -23.61 11.21
N HIS A 60 22.34 -24.44 10.90
CA HIS A 60 22.19 -25.77 11.52
C HIS A 60 21.37 -26.73 10.66
N ALA A 61 21.44 -28.02 11.00
CA ALA A 61 20.55 -29.03 10.48
C ALA A 61 19.53 -29.45 11.55
N TYR A 62 18.27 -29.61 11.15
CA TYR A 62 17.18 -30.07 12.01
C TYR A 62 16.46 -31.23 11.34
N VAL A 63 16.05 -32.26 12.09
CA VAL A 63 15.35 -33.43 11.54
C VAL A 63 13.98 -33.55 12.18
N ALA A 64 12.94 -33.50 11.35
CA ALA A 64 11.55 -33.68 11.78
C ALA A 64 10.82 -34.62 10.83
N GLY A 65 10.15 -35.64 11.39
CA GLY A 65 9.35 -36.57 10.59
C GLY A 65 10.14 -37.28 9.49
N GLY A 66 11.44 -37.53 9.70
CA GLY A 66 12.34 -38.12 8.70
C GLY A 66 12.82 -37.18 7.61
N VAL A 67 12.46 -35.89 7.65
CA VAL A 67 12.92 -34.86 6.70
C VAL A 67 14.05 -34.06 7.35
N PHE A 68 15.14 -33.86 6.61
CA PHE A 68 16.24 -33.00 7.03
C PHE A 68 15.99 -31.56 6.56
N HIS A 69 16.11 -30.61 7.47
CA HIS A 69 15.97 -29.18 7.24
C HIS A 69 17.35 -28.52 7.41
N PHE A 70 17.82 -27.87 6.37
CA PHE A 70 19.07 -27.11 6.37
C PHE A 70 18.74 -25.64 6.54
N ASN A 71 19.06 -25.08 7.71
CA ASN A 71 18.47 -23.82 8.16
C ASN A 71 19.53 -22.71 8.25
N ALA A 72 19.18 -21.53 7.72
CA ALA A 72 19.75 -20.26 8.10
C ALA A 72 18.76 -19.53 9.02
N LEU A 73 19.11 -19.40 10.30
CA LEU A 73 18.26 -18.79 11.32
C LEU A 73 18.72 -17.36 11.60
N PHE A 74 17.76 -16.44 11.56
CA PHE A 74 17.93 -15.05 11.92
C PHE A 74 17.05 -14.77 13.15
N LYS A 75 17.67 -14.39 14.27
CA LYS A 75 16.99 -14.19 15.56
C LYS A 75 16.02 -13.02 15.51
N HIS A 76 14.98 -13.09 16.32
CA HIS A 76 14.07 -11.97 16.56
C HIS A 76 14.83 -10.72 17.04
N SER A 77 14.14 -9.58 16.99
CA SER A 77 14.65 -8.27 17.39
C SER A 77 13.51 -7.45 18.02
N LYS A 78 13.80 -6.27 18.58
CA LYS A 78 12.74 -5.41 19.14
C LYS A 78 11.76 -4.93 18.07
N GLU A 79 12.26 -4.79 16.84
CA GLU A 79 11.54 -4.30 15.66
C GLU A 79 10.77 -5.43 14.96
N PHE A 80 11.11 -6.70 15.23
CA PHE A 80 10.51 -7.86 14.59
C PHE A 80 10.51 -9.09 15.54
N PRO A 81 9.35 -9.49 16.09
CA PRO A 81 9.27 -10.38 17.25
C PRO A 81 9.46 -11.88 16.93
N ALA A 82 9.41 -12.27 15.66
CA ALA A 82 9.58 -13.65 15.21
C ALA A 82 10.99 -13.88 14.63
N PRO A 83 11.68 -14.98 14.95
CA PRO A 83 12.81 -15.44 14.16
C PRO A 83 12.39 -15.72 12.72
N ARG A 84 13.33 -15.56 11.78
CA ARG A 84 13.17 -16.01 10.39
C ARG A 84 14.05 -17.23 10.16
N ILE A 85 13.48 -18.26 9.54
CA ILE A 85 14.22 -19.43 9.08
C ILE A 85 14.11 -19.50 7.56
N TYR A 86 15.26 -19.41 6.89
CA TYR A 86 15.40 -19.70 5.47
C TYR A 86 15.95 -21.11 5.35
N PHE A 87 15.27 -21.98 4.61
CA PHE A 87 15.61 -23.39 4.67
C PHE A 87 15.43 -24.13 3.35
N MET A 88 16.13 -25.25 3.24
CA MET A 88 15.93 -26.26 2.20
C MET A 88 15.70 -27.62 2.86
N LYS A 89 14.88 -28.46 2.22
CA LYS A 89 14.60 -29.82 2.69
C LYS A 89 15.46 -30.83 1.93
N GLY A 90 15.96 -31.83 2.64
CA GLY A 90 16.44 -33.10 2.06
C GLY A 90 15.51 -34.22 2.49
N LYS A 91 14.89 -34.90 1.53
CA LYS A 91 13.89 -35.95 1.78
C LYS A 91 14.49 -37.35 1.83
N ASP A 92 15.67 -37.54 1.26
CA ASP A 92 16.40 -38.78 1.27
C ASP A 92 17.89 -38.56 1.54
N LEU A 93 18.62 -39.65 1.80
CA LEU A 93 20.05 -39.60 2.15
C LEU A 93 20.92 -39.06 1.02
N LEU A 94 20.51 -39.21 -0.24
CA LEU A 94 21.27 -38.70 -1.39
C LEU A 94 21.15 -37.18 -1.47
N GLU A 95 19.95 -36.64 -1.32
CA GLU A 95 19.71 -35.20 -1.22
C GLU A 95 20.43 -34.59 -0.02
N VAL A 96 20.35 -35.24 1.15
CA VAL A 96 21.04 -34.82 2.38
C VAL A 96 22.54 -34.76 2.15
N ASN A 97 23.13 -35.81 1.57
CA ASN A 97 24.55 -35.85 1.27
C ASN A 97 24.96 -34.75 0.28
N LYS A 98 24.17 -34.53 -0.78
CA LYS A 98 24.43 -33.49 -1.79
C LYS A 98 24.40 -32.09 -1.16
N ILE A 99 23.37 -31.78 -0.39
CA ILE A 99 23.20 -30.48 0.26
C ILE A 99 24.32 -30.27 1.31
N GLY A 100 24.51 -31.25 2.19
CA GLY A 100 25.53 -31.21 3.25
C GLY A 100 26.94 -31.03 2.71
N THR A 101 27.34 -31.83 1.71
CA THR A 101 28.68 -31.74 1.08
C THR A 101 28.91 -30.38 0.44
N TYR A 102 27.91 -29.84 -0.26
CA TYR A 102 28.04 -28.53 -0.89
C TYR A 102 28.20 -27.42 0.16
N LEU A 103 27.41 -27.43 1.23
CA LEU A 103 27.50 -26.42 2.29
C LEU A 103 28.84 -26.51 3.05
N GLN A 104 29.27 -27.73 3.39
CA GLN A 104 30.53 -27.97 4.09
C GLN A 104 31.74 -27.59 3.24
N SER A 105 31.77 -27.93 1.95
CA SER A 105 32.85 -27.53 1.04
C SER A 105 32.90 -26.00 0.81
N ASN A 106 31.81 -25.30 1.10
CA ASN A 106 31.74 -23.84 1.09
C ASN A 106 31.91 -23.20 2.49
N GLY A 107 32.42 -23.95 3.46
CA GLY A 107 32.80 -23.43 4.77
C GLY A 107 31.65 -23.29 5.78
N ILE A 108 30.49 -23.90 5.52
CA ILE A 108 29.37 -23.90 6.47
C ILE A 108 29.38 -25.19 7.29
N THR A 109 29.49 -25.04 8.61
CA THR A 109 29.28 -26.14 9.57
C THR A 109 27.81 -26.23 9.93
N LEU A 110 27.23 -27.44 9.88
CA LEU A 110 25.83 -27.70 10.16
C LEU A 110 25.69 -28.59 11.39
N PRO A 111 25.78 -28.03 12.61
CA PRO A 111 25.53 -28.80 13.81
C PRO A 111 24.08 -29.34 13.80
N PRO A 112 23.87 -30.60 14.20
CA PRO A 112 22.52 -31.12 14.37
C PRO A 112 21.86 -30.45 15.59
N VAL A 113 20.62 -30.03 15.42
CA VAL A 113 19.79 -29.42 16.46
C VAL A 113 18.58 -30.33 16.70
N HIS A 114 18.28 -30.61 17.97
CA HIS A 114 17.10 -31.35 18.41
C HIS A 114 15.99 -30.39 18.85
N ASP A 115 14.76 -30.88 19.03
CA ASP A 115 13.57 -30.05 19.31
C ASP A 115 13.77 -29.05 20.46
N GLY A 116 14.30 -29.49 21.61
CA GLY A 116 14.51 -28.62 22.77
C GLY A 116 15.50 -27.47 22.49
N HIS A 117 16.56 -27.74 21.75
CA HIS A 117 17.51 -26.70 21.34
C HIS A 117 16.92 -25.80 20.24
N LEU A 118 16.13 -26.33 19.31
CA LEU A 118 15.42 -25.51 18.32
C LEU A 118 14.43 -24.55 18.99
N ALA A 119 13.63 -25.03 19.95
CA ALA A 119 12.73 -24.20 20.74
C ALA A 119 13.49 -23.07 21.46
N THR A 120 14.68 -23.38 22.00
CA THR A 120 15.56 -22.38 22.63
C THR A 120 16.10 -21.35 21.62
N LEU A 121 16.49 -21.77 20.42
CA LEU A 121 16.96 -20.87 19.36
C LEU A 121 15.85 -19.95 18.85
N LEU A 122 14.62 -20.45 18.82
CA LEU A 122 13.43 -19.69 18.42
C LEU A 122 12.93 -18.77 19.54
N ASP A 123 13.21 -19.13 20.79
CA ASP A 123 12.64 -18.53 21.99
C ASP A 123 11.10 -18.42 21.82
N ASP A 124 10.49 -19.57 21.57
CA ASP A 124 9.08 -19.73 21.24
C ASP A 124 8.15 -19.49 22.44
N LYS A 125 8.61 -19.81 23.65
CA LYS A 125 7.88 -19.57 24.91
C LYS A 125 7.61 -18.10 25.16
N ASP A 126 8.56 -17.21 24.87
CA ASP A 126 8.39 -15.76 25.06
C ASP A 126 7.77 -15.06 23.83
N TYR A 127 7.61 -15.76 22.71
CA TYR A 127 7.02 -15.18 21.50
C TYR A 127 5.68 -14.46 21.73
N PRO A 128 4.70 -15.00 22.51
CA PRO A 128 3.46 -14.30 22.78
C PRO A 128 3.68 -12.90 23.40
N ASN A 129 4.60 -12.77 24.35
CA ASN A 129 4.91 -11.49 24.99
C ASN A 129 5.56 -10.53 24.01
N ARG A 130 6.56 -11.01 23.23
CA ARG A 130 7.21 -10.20 22.20
C ARG A 130 6.24 -9.73 21.13
N PHE A 131 5.36 -10.63 20.68
CA PHE A 131 4.32 -10.33 19.70
C PHE A 131 3.37 -9.27 20.23
N GLN A 132 2.84 -9.41 21.46
CA GLN A 132 1.94 -8.43 22.05
C GLN A 132 2.60 -7.05 22.18
N ALA A 133 3.82 -7.00 22.71
CA ALA A 133 4.56 -5.74 22.86
C ALA A 133 4.87 -5.08 21.50
N TRP A 134 5.25 -5.87 20.50
CA TRP A 134 5.48 -5.39 19.13
C TRP A 134 4.18 -4.93 18.46
N HIS A 135 3.10 -5.70 18.61
CA HIS A 135 1.81 -5.44 17.98
C HIS A 135 1.20 -4.14 18.53
N ALA A 136 1.26 -3.92 19.84
CA ALA A 136 0.80 -2.68 20.46
C ALA A 136 1.51 -1.44 19.86
N ARG A 137 2.85 -1.47 19.77
CA ARG A 137 3.62 -0.39 19.12
C ARG A 137 3.27 -0.21 17.66
N ARG A 138 3.16 -1.32 16.91
CA ARG A 138 2.84 -1.29 15.49
C ARG A 138 1.47 -0.69 15.23
N GLU A 139 0.47 -0.98 16.07
CA GLU A 139 -0.88 -0.45 15.91
C GLU A 139 -0.90 1.08 16.05
N GLU A 140 -0.05 1.64 16.92
CA GLU A 140 0.15 3.09 17.04
C GLU A 140 0.83 3.65 15.77
N ASP A 141 1.94 3.05 15.33
CA ASP A 141 2.70 3.49 14.15
C ASP A 141 1.86 3.47 12.86
N VAL A 142 1.01 2.45 12.69
CA VAL A 142 0.24 2.24 11.46
C VAL A 142 -1.14 2.92 11.47
N ALA A 143 -1.58 3.48 12.60
CA ALA A 143 -2.92 4.06 12.71
C ALA A 143 -3.19 5.17 11.68
N PRO A 144 -2.28 6.15 11.45
CA PRO A 144 -2.48 7.16 10.40
C PRO A 144 -2.56 6.55 9.00
N PHE A 145 -1.73 5.54 8.72
CA PHE A 145 -1.75 4.83 7.45
C PHE A 145 -3.07 4.10 7.23
N ARG A 146 -3.58 3.40 8.26
CA ARG A 146 -4.84 2.66 8.18
C ARG A 146 -6.02 3.59 7.89
N GLY A 147 -6.13 4.72 8.59
CA GLY A 147 -7.21 5.66 8.33
C GLY A 147 -7.12 6.31 6.94
N LEU A 148 -5.91 6.61 6.45
CA LEU A 148 -5.70 7.05 5.07
C LEU A 148 -6.10 5.96 4.07
N LEU A 149 -5.64 4.72 4.27
CA LEU A 149 -5.96 3.57 3.43
C LEU A 149 -7.45 3.31 3.36
N ASP A 150 -8.14 3.28 4.51
CA ASP A 150 -9.60 3.04 4.57
C ASP A 150 -10.36 4.10 3.79
N GLY A 151 -9.95 5.36 3.90
CA GLY A 151 -10.50 6.45 3.09
C GLY A 151 -10.20 6.28 1.60
N ARG A 152 -8.97 5.90 1.24
CA ARG A 152 -8.58 5.65 -0.16
C ARG A 152 -9.35 4.48 -0.77
N VAL A 153 -9.54 3.38 -0.04
CA VAL A 153 -10.33 2.22 -0.50
C VAL A 153 -11.78 2.60 -0.79
N LYS A 154 -12.37 3.47 0.03
CA LYS A 154 -13.74 3.96 -0.15
C LYS A 154 -13.89 4.95 -1.31
N ASN A 155 -12.87 5.75 -1.60
CA ASN A 155 -13.00 6.90 -2.50
C ASN A 155 -12.24 6.75 -3.83
N THR A 156 -11.29 5.82 -3.94
CA THR A 156 -10.38 5.71 -5.09
C THR A 156 -10.28 4.29 -5.64
N ALA A 157 -9.42 4.10 -6.65
CA ALA A 157 -9.05 2.82 -7.26
C ALA A 157 -8.14 1.96 -6.35
N VAL A 158 -7.74 2.44 -5.18
CA VAL A 158 -7.02 1.63 -4.18
C VAL A 158 -7.92 0.51 -3.67
N GLU A 159 -7.36 -0.69 -3.59
CA GLU A 159 -8.03 -1.88 -3.03
C GLU A 159 -7.28 -2.44 -1.82
N LYS A 160 -5.95 -2.28 -1.79
CA LYS A 160 -5.08 -2.89 -0.79
C LYS A 160 -4.01 -1.91 -0.32
N GLY A 161 -3.54 -2.15 0.89
CA GLY A 161 -2.42 -1.42 1.48
C GLY A 161 -1.31 -2.37 1.91
N MET A 162 -0.08 -1.86 1.90
CA MET A 162 1.09 -2.51 2.49
C MET A 162 1.84 -1.51 3.35
N TRP A 163 2.23 -1.91 4.55
CA TRP A 163 3.07 -1.11 5.42
C TRP A 163 4.49 -1.68 5.42
N LEU A 164 5.48 -0.84 5.09
CA LEU A 164 6.89 -1.17 5.23
C LEU A 164 7.39 -0.59 6.55
N SER A 165 7.90 -1.44 7.44
CA SER A 165 8.24 -1.03 8.81
C SER A 165 9.70 -1.27 9.15
N SER A 166 10.25 -0.31 9.89
CA SER A 166 11.52 -0.36 10.62
C SER A 166 11.30 -0.27 12.15
N GLY A 167 10.09 -0.55 12.63
CA GLY A 167 9.77 -0.55 14.07
C GLY A 167 9.69 0.84 14.70
N GLY A 168 9.01 1.79 14.05
CA GLY A 168 8.81 3.17 14.56
C GLY A 168 9.94 4.15 14.22
N GLY A 169 10.92 3.70 13.43
CA GLY A 169 12.01 4.52 12.90
C GLY A 169 11.93 4.72 11.40
N CYS A 170 12.79 5.58 10.86
CA CYS A 170 12.98 5.78 9.42
C CYS A 170 13.47 4.49 8.75
N LEU A 171 12.87 4.12 7.62
CA LEU A 171 13.21 2.90 6.87
C LEU A 171 14.66 2.89 6.35
N VAL A 172 15.29 4.06 6.22
CA VAL A 172 16.65 4.20 5.68
C VAL A 172 17.73 4.20 6.77
N CYS A 173 17.56 4.97 7.85
CA CYS A 173 18.59 5.10 8.90
C CYS A 173 18.18 4.56 10.28
N GLY A 174 16.92 4.16 10.48
CA GLY A 174 16.40 3.68 11.76
C GLY A 174 16.11 4.78 12.79
N ASN A 175 16.44 6.05 12.53
CA ASN A 175 16.15 7.16 13.46
C ASN A 175 14.64 7.29 13.71
N LYS A 176 14.25 7.54 14.97
CA LYS A 176 12.84 7.72 15.34
C LYS A 176 12.17 8.80 14.49
N THR A 177 10.96 8.52 14.01
CA THR A 177 10.17 9.49 13.26
C THR A 177 8.67 9.22 13.41
N GLU A 178 7.88 10.29 13.38
CA GLU A 178 6.42 10.24 13.35
C GLU A 178 5.87 10.55 11.94
N LEU A 179 6.76 10.85 10.99
CA LEU A 179 6.37 11.14 9.62
C LEU A 179 6.06 9.85 8.86
N MET A 180 5.00 9.92 8.08
CA MET A 180 4.56 8.85 7.19
C MET A 180 4.64 9.34 5.75
N SER A 181 5.30 8.54 4.92
CA SER A 181 5.38 8.74 3.48
C SER A 181 4.55 7.66 2.80
N THR A 182 3.87 8.02 1.72
CA THR A 182 3.01 7.07 1.00
C THR A 182 3.20 7.18 -0.50
N THR A 183 3.03 6.06 -1.17
CA THR A 183 3.06 5.96 -2.63
C THR A 183 2.03 4.97 -3.10
N THR A 184 1.44 5.22 -4.26
CA THR A 184 0.36 4.39 -4.78
C THR A 184 0.69 3.91 -6.17
N LEU A 185 0.53 2.61 -6.38
CA LEU A 185 0.68 1.95 -7.67
C LEU A 185 -0.71 1.63 -8.21
N ILE A 186 -1.04 2.18 -9.38
CA ILE A 186 -2.34 1.97 -10.02
C ILE A 186 -2.09 1.19 -11.31
N ALA A 187 -2.52 -0.07 -11.32
CA ALA A 187 -2.57 -0.93 -12.50
C ALA A 187 -4.02 -1.45 -12.66
N LYS A 188 -4.22 -2.77 -12.78
CA LYS A 188 -5.57 -3.37 -12.73
C LYS A 188 -6.24 -3.21 -11.36
N SER A 189 -5.45 -3.19 -10.29
CA SER A 189 -5.88 -2.86 -8.93
C SER A 189 -4.89 -1.87 -8.30
N GLY A 190 -5.38 -1.01 -7.42
CA GLY A 190 -4.55 -0.03 -6.72
C GLY A 190 -3.94 -0.59 -5.44
N LEU A 191 -2.61 -0.50 -5.32
CA LEU A 191 -1.87 -0.82 -4.09
C LEU A 191 -1.26 0.45 -3.52
N MET A 192 -1.64 0.79 -2.29
CA MET A 192 -1.00 1.85 -1.52
C MET A 192 0.10 1.26 -0.65
N ILE A 193 1.28 1.87 -0.66
CA ILE A 193 2.42 1.49 0.16
C ILE A 193 2.71 2.65 1.10
N GLY A 194 2.65 2.40 2.41
CA GLY A 194 3.04 3.34 3.45
C GLY A 194 4.35 2.92 4.09
N LEU A 195 5.15 3.90 4.48
CA LEU A 195 6.43 3.71 5.17
C LEU A 195 6.78 4.94 6.01
N GLN A 196 7.80 4.81 6.86
CA GLN A 196 8.30 5.91 7.69
C GLN A 196 9.64 6.44 7.17
N LEU A 197 9.74 7.75 6.94
CA LEU A 197 10.99 8.46 6.66
C LEU A 197 11.18 9.61 7.65
N CYS A 198 12.40 9.82 8.12
CA CYS A 198 12.70 11.06 8.83
C CYS A 198 12.69 12.24 7.83
N GLU A 199 12.55 13.46 8.34
CA GLU A 199 12.47 14.67 7.51
C GLU A 199 13.63 14.80 6.51
N HIS A 200 14.84 14.43 6.92
CA HIS A 200 16.00 14.43 6.04
C HIS A 200 15.79 13.53 4.82
N HIS A 201 15.40 12.27 5.02
CA HIS A 201 15.18 11.32 3.95
C HIS A 201 13.89 11.60 3.17
N GLU A 202 12.87 12.20 3.78
CA GLU A 202 11.68 12.68 3.06
C GLU A 202 12.07 13.79 2.08
N ASN A 203 12.96 14.70 2.48
CA ASN A 203 13.44 15.75 1.58
C ASN A 203 14.29 15.20 0.44
N GLU A 204 15.13 14.19 0.67
CA GLU A 204 15.88 13.52 -0.41
C GLU A 204 14.95 12.90 -1.47
N THR A 205 13.75 12.44 -1.09
CA THR A 205 12.82 11.82 -2.06
C THR A 205 12.40 12.76 -3.19
N LYS A 206 12.48 14.08 -2.98
CA LYS A 206 12.13 15.11 -3.96
C LYS A 206 13.04 15.10 -5.18
N ASP A 207 14.27 14.62 -5.02
CA ASP A 207 15.26 14.51 -6.10
C ASP A 207 15.15 13.18 -6.87
N HIS A 208 14.21 12.31 -6.47
CA HIS A 208 13.97 11.02 -7.09
C HIS A 208 12.63 11.01 -7.84
N THR A 209 12.55 10.15 -8.86
CA THR A 209 11.32 10.01 -9.66
C THR A 209 10.16 9.40 -8.85
N SER A 210 10.41 8.63 -7.80
CA SER A 210 9.34 8.13 -6.95
C SER A 210 9.88 7.74 -5.59
N LEU A 211 8.98 7.69 -4.59
CA LEU A 211 9.30 7.19 -3.27
C LEU A 211 9.85 5.76 -3.31
N LEU A 212 9.28 4.88 -4.15
CA LEU A 212 9.80 3.51 -4.28
C LEU A 212 11.18 3.47 -4.94
N ASN A 213 11.45 4.33 -5.93
CA ASN A 213 12.78 4.41 -6.54
C ASN A 213 13.82 4.90 -5.53
N TYR A 214 13.46 5.89 -4.72
CA TYR A 214 14.30 6.35 -3.63
C TYR A 214 14.62 5.22 -2.63
N ILE A 215 13.60 4.53 -2.12
CA ILE A 215 13.78 3.43 -1.16
C ILE A 215 14.62 2.30 -1.76
N ALA A 216 14.34 1.93 -3.00
CA ALA A 216 15.08 0.87 -3.68
C ALA A 216 16.56 1.22 -3.84
N ASN A 217 16.85 2.44 -4.30
CA ASN A 217 18.22 2.95 -4.39
C ASN A 217 18.95 2.91 -3.04
N LYS A 218 18.29 3.37 -1.96
CA LYS A 218 18.87 3.33 -0.60
C LYS A 218 19.07 1.91 -0.08
N MET A 219 18.24 0.97 -0.50
CA MET A 219 18.36 -0.45 -0.15
C MET A 219 19.30 -1.23 -1.07
N GLY A 220 19.89 -0.59 -2.09
CA GLY A 220 20.78 -1.26 -3.05
C GLY A 220 20.07 -2.29 -3.93
N ILE A 221 18.75 -2.15 -4.12
CA ILE A 221 17.93 -3.02 -4.97
C ILE A 221 17.31 -2.17 -6.09
N PRO A 222 16.99 -2.74 -7.26
CA PRO A 222 16.24 -2.01 -8.27
C PRO A 222 14.84 -1.84 -7.71
N ALA A 223 14.14 -0.77 -8.09
CA ALA A 223 12.76 -0.60 -7.68
C ALA A 223 11.97 -1.84 -8.10
N PRO A 224 11.56 -2.74 -7.16
CA PRO A 224 11.11 -4.09 -7.51
C PRO A 224 9.81 -4.10 -8.34
N LEU A 225 9.23 -2.92 -8.56
CA LEU A 225 7.92 -2.69 -9.13
C LEU A 225 7.92 -1.64 -10.26
N LEU A 226 9.02 -0.92 -10.52
CA LEU A 226 8.95 0.34 -11.27
C LEU A 226 9.98 0.52 -12.40
N VAL A 227 10.53 -0.55 -12.97
CA VAL A 227 11.39 -0.38 -14.17
C VAL A 227 10.64 0.38 -15.29
N ASP A 228 9.30 0.30 -15.30
CA ASP A 228 8.43 0.99 -16.26
C ASP A 228 7.35 1.91 -15.64
N ALA A 229 7.33 2.12 -14.32
CA ALA A 229 6.27 2.95 -13.73
C ALA A 229 6.56 4.42 -13.94
N LYS A 230 5.65 5.09 -14.68
CA LYS A 230 5.75 6.51 -14.97
C LYS A 230 5.04 7.30 -13.89
N ILE A 231 5.67 8.38 -13.44
CA ILE A 231 4.97 9.43 -12.72
C ILE A 231 3.97 10.02 -13.70
N HIS A 232 2.69 9.94 -13.35
CA HIS A 232 1.67 10.63 -14.12
C HIS A 232 1.59 12.08 -13.66
N HIS A 233 2.13 12.97 -14.49
CA HIS A 233 1.78 14.39 -14.42
C HIS A 233 0.47 14.63 -15.20
N HIS A 234 -0.27 15.69 -14.87
CA HIS A 234 -1.40 16.13 -15.72
C HIS A 234 -0.89 16.77 -17.01
N ASP A 235 -0.40 15.93 -17.91
CA ASP A 235 -0.10 16.24 -19.30
C ASP A 235 -1.30 15.90 -20.20
N ASN A 236 -1.19 16.22 -21.49
CA ASN A 236 -2.26 15.94 -22.46
C ASN A 236 -2.63 14.46 -22.52
N ARG A 237 -1.67 13.56 -22.30
CA ARG A 237 -1.93 12.12 -22.31
C ARG A 237 -2.81 11.74 -21.11
N THR A 238 -2.50 12.25 -19.93
CA THR A 238 -3.27 12.07 -18.70
C THR A 238 -4.70 12.61 -18.82
N ILE A 239 -4.89 13.75 -19.50
CA ILE A 239 -6.23 14.27 -19.82
C ILE A 239 -6.96 13.31 -20.78
N THR A 240 -6.32 12.85 -21.87
CA THR A 240 -6.93 11.93 -22.84
C THR A 240 -7.42 10.63 -22.19
N ILE A 241 -6.58 9.98 -21.39
CA ILE A 241 -6.97 8.75 -20.70
C ILE A 241 -8.07 9.01 -19.66
N SER A 242 -8.07 10.17 -19.01
CA SER A 242 -9.12 10.54 -18.07
C SER A 242 -10.45 10.71 -18.81
N CYS A 243 -10.47 11.38 -19.96
CA CYS A 243 -11.66 11.52 -20.80
C CYS A 243 -12.24 10.18 -21.20
N GLU A 244 -11.41 9.25 -21.67
CA GLU A 244 -11.85 7.91 -22.05
C GLU A 244 -12.45 7.15 -20.86
N ALA A 245 -11.75 7.14 -19.73
CA ALA A 245 -12.21 6.48 -18.52
C ALA A 245 -13.55 7.08 -18.05
N ILE A 246 -13.68 8.40 -17.98
CA ILE A 246 -14.94 9.07 -17.57
C ILE A 246 -16.07 8.77 -18.55
N LYS A 247 -15.81 8.83 -19.86
CA LYS A 247 -16.80 8.56 -20.89
C LYS A 247 -17.39 7.16 -20.74
N VAL A 248 -16.53 6.16 -20.58
CA VAL A 248 -16.92 4.75 -20.48
C VAL A 248 -17.55 4.46 -19.12
N GLU A 249 -16.87 4.82 -18.04
CA GLU A 249 -17.27 4.44 -16.69
C GLU A 249 -18.51 5.19 -16.22
N LEU A 250 -18.67 6.46 -16.61
CA LEU A 250 -19.77 7.31 -16.17
C LEU A 250 -20.81 7.56 -17.27
N ASP A 251 -20.77 6.86 -18.41
CA ASP A 251 -21.73 7.02 -19.53
C ASP A 251 -22.01 8.50 -19.88
N CYS A 252 -20.93 9.22 -20.17
CA CYS A 252 -20.95 10.66 -20.40
C CYS A 252 -20.58 11.04 -21.83
N THR A 253 -21.07 12.19 -22.29
CA THR A 253 -20.44 12.92 -23.40
C THR A 253 -19.38 13.87 -22.84
N ILE A 254 -18.29 14.09 -23.57
CA ILE A 254 -17.11 14.81 -23.07
C ILE A 254 -16.82 16.03 -23.94
N GLU A 255 -16.61 17.17 -23.28
CA GLU A 255 -16.01 18.39 -23.83
C GLU A 255 -14.74 18.69 -23.04
N VAL A 256 -13.65 19.07 -23.74
CA VAL A 256 -12.38 19.40 -23.10
C VAL A 256 -11.98 20.81 -23.49
N LYS A 257 -11.64 21.62 -22.48
CA LYS A 257 -11.04 22.93 -22.65
C LYS A 257 -9.79 23.00 -21.78
N GLU A 258 -8.62 23.08 -22.43
CA GLU A 258 -7.32 23.05 -21.76
C GLU A 258 -7.20 21.81 -20.84
N LYS A 259 -7.04 22.03 -19.53
CA LYS A 259 -6.96 20.98 -18.50
C LYS A 259 -8.28 20.73 -17.77
N THR A 260 -9.39 21.24 -18.32
CA THR A 260 -10.73 21.05 -17.76
C THR A 260 -11.54 20.11 -18.63
N ILE A 261 -11.99 19.01 -18.03
CA ILE A 261 -12.89 18.04 -18.64
C ILE A 261 -14.31 18.35 -18.15
N THR A 262 -15.24 18.59 -19.07
CA THR A 262 -16.68 18.69 -18.77
C THR A 262 -17.36 17.44 -19.31
N ALA A 263 -17.87 16.60 -18.41
CA ALA A 263 -18.59 15.39 -18.73
C ALA A 263 -20.09 15.58 -18.47
N LEU A 264 -20.93 15.36 -19.50
CA LEU A 264 -22.37 15.52 -19.44
C LEU A 264 -23.05 14.14 -19.44
N ARG A 265 -23.81 13.87 -18.38
CA ARG A 265 -24.65 12.68 -18.20
C ARG A 265 -25.95 12.81 -18.99
N LYS A 266 -26.58 11.68 -19.32
CA LYS A 266 -27.93 11.64 -19.94
C LYS A 266 -29.01 12.30 -19.08
N SER A 267 -28.86 12.27 -17.76
CA SER A 267 -29.70 12.95 -16.77
C SER A 267 -29.62 14.49 -16.82
N GLY A 268 -28.68 15.05 -17.59
CA GLY A 268 -28.42 16.49 -17.65
C GLY A 268 -27.40 17.00 -16.63
N PHE A 269 -26.96 16.15 -15.69
CA PHE A 269 -25.90 16.49 -14.73
C PHE A 269 -24.56 16.70 -15.43
N ARG A 270 -23.77 17.65 -14.93
CA ARG A 270 -22.42 17.92 -15.42
C ARG A 270 -21.39 17.62 -14.34
N ILE A 271 -20.30 16.97 -14.75
CA ILE A 271 -19.12 16.70 -13.94
C ILE A 271 -17.99 17.53 -14.56
N ILE A 272 -17.48 18.52 -13.82
CA ILE A 272 -16.39 19.40 -14.27
C ILE A 272 -15.14 19.04 -13.49
N LEU A 273 -14.12 18.56 -14.18
CA LEU A 273 -12.84 18.14 -13.59
C LEU A 273 -11.74 19.09 -14.06
N ARG A 274 -11.23 19.92 -13.15
CA ARG A 274 -10.04 20.74 -13.37
C ARG A 274 -8.83 19.98 -12.85
N GLN A 275 -7.85 19.71 -13.70
CA GLN A 275 -6.67 18.90 -13.38
C GLN A 275 -5.37 19.67 -13.70
N ASP A 276 -5.09 20.76 -12.98
CA ASP A 276 -3.92 21.61 -13.26
C ASP A 276 -2.60 20.93 -12.84
N SER A 277 -2.59 20.35 -11.63
CA SER A 277 -1.55 19.46 -11.10
C SER A 277 -2.15 18.47 -10.09
N LEU A 278 -1.39 17.45 -9.65
CA LEU A 278 -1.86 16.50 -8.63
C LEU A 278 -2.20 17.19 -7.29
N SER A 279 -1.63 18.37 -7.03
CA SER A 279 -1.90 19.19 -5.84
C SER A 279 -2.82 20.40 -6.10
N ASP A 280 -3.20 20.63 -7.36
CA ASP A 280 -4.12 21.71 -7.76
C ASP A 280 -5.17 21.17 -8.71
N TYR A 281 -6.28 20.73 -8.13
CA TYR A 281 -7.38 20.16 -8.86
C TYR A 281 -8.71 20.43 -8.16
N ALA A 282 -9.80 20.31 -8.92
CA ALA A 282 -11.14 20.35 -8.36
C ALA A 282 -12.11 19.54 -9.21
N TYR A 283 -13.02 18.83 -8.56
CA TYR A 283 -14.11 18.10 -9.20
C TYR A 283 -15.44 18.70 -8.77
N ASN A 284 -16.22 19.23 -9.71
CA ASN A 284 -17.48 19.90 -9.44
C ASN A 284 -18.64 19.13 -10.05
N ILE A 285 -19.69 18.91 -9.28
CA ILE A 285 -20.95 18.34 -9.77
C ILE A 285 -21.97 19.45 -9.87
N GLN A 286 -22.56 19.61 -11.05
CA GLN A 286 -23.66 20.52 -11.32
C GLN A 286 -24.93 19.77 -11.65
N ASP A 287 -26.05 20.27 -11.15
CA ASP A 287 -27.38 19.80 -11.52
C ASP A 287 -27.75 20.19 -12.97
N PRO A 288 -28.87 19.71 -13.51
CA PRO A 288 -29.31 20.06 -14.87
C PRO A 288 -29.50 21.57 -15.11
N THR A 289 -29.71 22.35 -14.05
CA THR A 289 -29.82 23.82 -14.09
C THR A 289 -28.46 24.54 -14.07
N LYS A 290 -27.36 23.78 -14.12
CA LYS A 290 -25.96 24.24 -14.03
C LYS A 290 -25.57 24.78 -12.65
N LYS A 291 -26.38 24.54 -11.62
CA LYS A 291 -26.05 24.96 -10.25
C LYS A 291 -25.09 23.95 -9.64
N GLN A 292 -24.01 24.45 -9.04
CA GLN A 292 -23.05 23.61 -8.33
C GLN A 292 -23.68 23.07 -7.05
N ILE A 293 -23.62 21.76 -6.86
CA ILE A 293 -24.24 21.07 -5.72
C ILE A 293 -23.24 20.37 -4.82
N SER A 294 -22.14 19.88 -5.38
CA SER A 294 -21.07 19.19 -4.66
C SER A 294 -19.71 19.50 -5.27
N ARG A 295 -18.65 19.42 -4.47
CA ARG A 295 -17.28 19.71 -4.92
C ARG A 295 -16.23 18.92 -4.14
N ILE A 296 -15.20 18.46 -4.83
CA ILE A 296 -13.90 18.07 -4.25
C ILE A 296 -12.88 19.17 -4.60
N ASP A 297 -12.04 19.55 -3.65
CA ASP A 297 -11.08 20.65 -3.78
C ASP A 297 -9.76 20.29 -3.06
N SER A 298 -8.61 20.60 -3.67
CA SER A 298 -7.28 20.42 -3.09
C SER A 298 -6.79 21.62 -2.27
N ALA A 299 -7.56 22.72 -2.24
CA ALA A 299 -7.17 23.93 -1.53
C ALA A 299 -7.04 23.73 0.00
N ASN A 300 -5.96 24.24 0.58
CA ASN A 300 -5.69 24.16 2.01
C ASN A 300 -6.39 25.28 2.81
N HIS A 301 -7.73 25.32 2.76
CA HIS A 301 -8.54 26.30 3.52
C HIS A 301 -9.48 25.67 4.56
N HIS A 302 -9.44 24.34 4.71
CA HIS A 302 -10.24 23.60 5.68
C HIS A 302 -9.38 22.64 6.50
N LYS A 303 -9.72 22.52 7.78
CA LYS A 303 -9.10 21.54 8.66
C LYS A 303 -9.86 20.21 8.56
N VAL A 304 -9.24 19.22 7.95
CA VAL A 304 -9.73 17.85 7.84
C VAL A 304 -8.70 16.88 8.41
N ALA A 305 -9.10 15.64 8.73
CA ALA A 305 -8.20 14.65 9.34
C ALA A 305 -7.07 14.21 8.39
N TYR A 306 -7.34 14.21 7.08
CA TYR A 306 -6.41 13.85 6.01
C TYR A 306 -6.52 14.91 4.93
N GLY A 307 -5.69 15.96 5.04
CA GLY A 307 -5.74 17.14 4.18
C GLY A 307 -4.53 17.26 3.25
N PRO A 308 -4.53 18.27 2.37
CA PRO A 308 -5.50 19.38 2.31
C PRO A 308 -6.81 19.04 1.59
N ASP A 309 -6.82 17.96 0.81
CA ASP A 309 -7.93 17.64 -0.10
C ASP A 309 -9.21 17.28 0.66
N HIS A 310 -10.30 17.93 0.33
CA HIS A 310 -11.56 17.81 1.05
C HIS A 310 -12.77 17.78 0.10
N ILE A 311 -13.89 17.31 0.62
CA ILE A 311 -15.15 17.17 -0.12
C ILE A 311 -16.28 17.95 0.56
N HIS A 312 -16.95 18.75 -0.25
CA HIS A 312 -18.20 19.42 0.06
C HIS A 312 -19.36 18.61 -0.51
N ARG A 313 -20.01 17.78 0.31
CA ARG A 313 -21.19 17.00 -0.11
C ARG A 313 -22.38 17.88 -0.50
N SER A 314 -22.43 19.11 0.04
CA SER A 314 -23.46 20.10 -0.29
C SER A 314 -22.86 21.51 -0.27
N LEU A 315 -23.13 22.28 -1.32
CA LEU A 315 -22.72 23.68 -1.43
C LEU A 315 -23.80 24.68 -0.94
N THR A 316 -24.85 24.19 -0.28
CA THR A 316 -25.86 25.05 0.37
C THR A 316 -25.23 25.87 1.50
N LYS A 317 -25.69 27.10 1.73
CA LYS A 317 -25.11 28.02 2.75
C LYS A 317 -24.94 27.36 4.12
N SER A 318 -25.91 26.53 4.54
CA SER A 318 -25.91 25.86 5.85
C SER A 318 -24.98 24.64 5.95
N LYS A 319 -24.55 24.07 4.82
CA LYS A 319 -23.73 22.85 4.76
C LYS A 319 -22.38 23.04 4.08
N LYS A 320 -22.12 24.18 3.44
CA LYS A 320 -20.89 24.44 2.67
C LYS A 320 -19.60 24.25 3.50
N ASN A 321 -19.61 24.58 4.78
CA ASN A 321 -18.42 24.42 5.65
C ASN A 321 -18.37 23.05 6.36
N LYS A 322 -19.34 22.16 6.12
CA LYS A 322 -19.32 20.79 6.62
C LYS A 322 -18.59 19.93 5.60
N VAL A 323 -17.28 19.87 5.77
CA VAL A 323 -16.37 19.13 4.88
C VAL A 323 -15.76 17.91 5.58
N GLU A 324 -15.38 16.93 4.78
CA GLU A 324 -14.62 15.76 5.23
C GLU A 324 -13.39 15.58 4.33
N SER A 325 -12.43 14.76 4.76
CA SER A 325 -11.28 14.40 3.92
C SER A 325 -11.76 13.74 2.63
N SER A 326 -11.23 14.16 1.48
CA SER A 326 -11.63 13.57 0.20
C SER A 326 -10.95 12.23 -0.08
N PHE A 327 -9.71 12.08 0.42
CA PHE A 327 -8.82 10.98 0.07
C PHE A 327 -8.61 10.84 -1.45
N THR A 328 -8.66 11.93 -2.22
CA THR A 328 -8.47 11.89 -3.68
C THR A 328 -7.03 12.19 -4.08
N TYR A 329 -6.63 11.79 -5.29
CA TYR A 329 -5.25 11.93 -5.79
C TYR A 329 -5.08 13.12 -6.74
N GLY A 330 -6.17 13.77 -7.14
CA GLY A 330 -6.18 14.73 -8.26
C GLY A 330 -6.13 14.07 -9.64
N PHE A 331 -6.00 12.75 -9.67
CA PHE A 331 -6.02 11.96 -10.88
C PHE A 331 -7.39 11.29 -11.08
N ALA A 332 -8.19 11.85 -11.98
CA ALA A 332 -9.57 11.44 -12.23
C ALA A 332 -9.76 9.93 -12.36
N ILE A 333 -8.88 9.21 -13.08
CA ILE A 333 -8.96 7.74 -13.19
C ILE A 333 -8.89 7.06 -11.82
N ALA A 334 -7.96 7.50 -10.97
CA ALA A 334 -7.83 6.99 -9.62
C ALA A 334 -9.05 7.35 -8.75
N ASP A 335 -9.66 8.50 -9.00
CA ASP A 335 -10.73 9.09 -8.18
C ASP A 335 -12.15 8.77 -8.70
N LEU A 336 -12.28 7.98 -9.78
CA LEU A 336 -13.56 7.68 -10.42
C LEU A 336 -14.62 7.16 -9.46
N LYS A 337 -14.21 6.36 -8.46
CA LYS A 337 -15.14 5.79 -7.47
C LYS A 337 -15.91 6.87 -6.71
N ILE A 338 -15.24 7.90 -6.18
CA ILE A 338 -15.92 8.99 -5.46
C ILE A 338 -16.65 9.94 -6.40
N ILE A 339 -16.11 10.19 -7.59
CA ILE A 339 -16.77 11.03 -8.61
C ILE A 339 -18.11 10.39 -9.01
N ARG A 340 -18.11 9.09 -9.31
CA ARG A 340 -19.30 8.29 -9.60
C ARG A 340 -20.32 8.40 -8.47
N LYS A 341 -19.89 8.11 -7.24
CA LYS A 341 -20.76 8.17 -6.07
C LYS A 341 -21.42 9.54 -5.92
N LEU A 342 -20.65 10.61 -6.10
CA LEU A 342 -21.17 11.98 -5.99
C LEU A 342 -22.24 12.31 -7.04
N VAL A 343 -22.06 11.88 -8.29
CA VAL A 343 -23.04 12.15 -9.34
C VAL A 343 -24.28 11.27 -9.18
N GLU A 344 -24.12 9.99 -8.83
CA GLU A 344 -25.24 9.06 -8.61
C GLU A 344 -26.06 9.45 -7.38
N ASP A 345 -25.42 9.81 -6.26
CA ASP A 345 -26.11 10.34 -5.07
C ASP A 345 -26.89 11.63 -5.44
N ALA A 346 -26.33 12.48 -6.31
CA ALA A 346 -26.98 13.71 -6.74
C ALA A 346 -28.18 13.47 -7.66
N GLU A 347 -28.06 12.53 -8.61
CA GLU A 347 -29.15 12.10 -9.50
C GLU A 347 -30.32 11.52 -8.68
N ALA A 348 -30.03 10.60 -7.76
CA ALA A 348 -31.05 9.99 -6.89
C ALA A 348 -31.80 11.02 -6.05
N ASN A 349 -31.09 11.99 -5.47
CA ASN A 349 -31.71 13.07 -4.70
C ASN A 349 -32.57 14.01 -5.57
N TRP A 350 -32.20 14.21 -6.83
CA TRP A 350 -32.96 15.03 -7.77
C TRP A 350 -34.25 14.35 -8.20
N GLU A 351 -34.20 13.05 -8.47
CA GLU A 351 -35.37 12.24 -8.79
C GLU A 351 -36.37 12.21 -7.61
N ALA A 352 -35.89 11.97 -6.39
CA ALA A 352 -36.74 11.99 -5.20
C ALA A 352 -37.43 13.36 -5.00
N ALA A 353 -36.68 14.46 -5.17
CA ALA A 353 -37.25 15.81 -5.06
C ALA A 353 -38.21 16.19 -6.20
N ALA A 354 -38.17 15.48 -7.33
CA ALA A 354 -39.12 15.65 -8.43
C ALA A 354 -40.42 14.89 -8.18
N VAL A 355 -40.35 13.69 -7.58
CA VAL A 355 -41.52 12.90 -7.17
C VAL A 355 -42.32 13.63 -6.09
N ASP A 356 -41.67 14.13 -5.04
CA ASP A 356 -42.34 14.88 -3.96
C ASP A 356 -43.10 16.12 -4.47
N LYS A 357 -42.63 16.75 -5.55
CA LYS A 357 -43.30 17.91 -6.16
C LYS A 357 -44.50 17.54 -7.02
N ASN A 358 -44.49 16.35 -7.63
CA ASN A 358 -45.62 15.85 -8.42
C ASN A 358 -46.74 15.34 -7.50
N ASP A 359 -46.41 14.66 -6.40
CA ASP A 359 -47.39 14.22 -5.39
C ASP A 359 -48.09 15.40 -4.68
N LEU A 360 -47.42 16.56 -4.57
CA LEU A 360 -48.03 17.80 -4.05
C LEU A 360 -48.95 18.50 -5.06
N ASN A 361 -48.77 18.26 -6.37
CA ASN A 361 -49.60 18.84 -7.42
C ASN A 361 -50.84 17.99 -7.74
N ASP A 362 -50.74 16.66 -7.67
CA ASP A 362 -51.90 15.76 -7.87
C ASP A 362 -52.91 15.80 -6.71
N ASN A 363 -52.49 16.21 -5.50
CA ASN A 363 -53.41 16.43 -4.37
C ASN A 363 -54.13 17.78 -4.40
N ASN A 364 -53.88 18.63 -5.40
CA ASN A 364 -54.57 19.92 -5.59
C ASN A 364 -55.50 19.94 -6.81
N SER A 365 -55.63 18.83 -7.56
CA SER A 365 -56.53 18.74 -8.72
C SER A 365 -57.91 18.14 -8.43
N ASP A 366 -58.20 17.74 -7.18
CA ASP A 366 -59.50 17.17 -6.78
C ASP A 366 -60.41 18.15 -6.02
N SER A 367 -60.21 19.46 -6.19
CA SER A 367 -61.10 20.49 -5.65
C SER A 367 -61.47 21.54 -6.69
N GLU A 368 -62.29 21.16 -7.67
CA GLU A 368 -63.20 22.07 -8.39
C GLU A 368 -64.64 21.53 -8.37
#